data_AF-A0A369L757-F1
#
_entry.id   AF-A0A369L757-F1
#
_cell.length_a   1.000
_cell.length_b   1.000
_cell.length_c   1.000
_cell.angle_alpha   90.00
_cell.angle_beta   90.00
_cell.angle_gamma   90.00
#
_symmetry.space_group_name_H-M   'P 1'
#
loop_
_entity.id
_entity.type
_entity.pdbx_description
1 polymer ?
#
loop_
_entity_poly.entity_id
_entity_poly.type
_entity_poly.pdbx_seq_one_letter_code
_entity_poly.pdbx_strand_id
1 'polypeptide(L)'
;MTAISNTRQTGESALVADKGLITIDEESGIPIWMQLRNRLVYLVVSGAFPPGMKLPTVRDLSSSLKVNYNTVSKVYRDIEKDGYVITRRGKGTFVAEINSNGYEAQDAKAAVDMLIDKFLEQCKELGLSEADAAAAVAKRAGGMFV
;
A
#
# COMPACT_ATOMS: atom_id res chain seq x y z
N MET A 1 -1.27 -52.86 12.13
CA MET A 1 -1.69 -52.29 13.44
C MET A 1 -0.53 -51.43 13.92
N THR A 2 -0.58 -50.10 14.06
CA THR A 2 -1.70 -49.21 14.39
C THR A 2 -1.36 -47.76 13.97
N ALA A 3 -2.41 -47.04 13.55
CA ALA A 3 -2.67 -45.59 13.39
C ALA A 3 -1.57 -44.56 13.74
N ILE A 4 -1.25 -43.63 12.82
CA ILE A 4 -1.79 -42.25 12.70
C ILE A 4 -1.70 -41.44 13.99
N SER A 5 -0.89 -40.37 13.95
CA SER A 5 -1.20 -39.10 14.62
C SER A 5 -0.46 -37.96 13.91
N ASN A 6 -1.20 -37.31 13.03
CA ASN A 6 -0.88 -36.05 12.39
C ASN A 6 -1.19 -34.93 13.39
N THR A 7 -0.20 -34.16 13.83
CA THR A 7 -0.43 -32.98 14.69
C THR A 7 -0.09 -31.72 13.93
N ARG A 8 -1.15 -30.98 13.61
CA ARG A 8 -1.21 -29.67 12.96
C ARG A 8 -0.30 -28.65 13.65
N GLN A 9 0.68 -28.12 12.93
CA GLN A 9 1.42 -26.90 13.28
C GLN A 9 1.66 -26.06 12.02
N THR A 10 0.66 -25.33 11.54
CA THR A 10 0.81 -24.42 10.38
C THR A 10 -0.04 -23.13 10.48
N GLY A 11 -0.58 -22.77 11.65
CA GLY A 11 -1.55 -21.66 11.77
C GLY A 11 -1.04 -20.32 12.28
N GLU A 12 -0.03 -20.28 13.16
CA GLU A 12 0.26 -19.08 13.98
C GLU A 12 1.48 -18.27 13.55
N SER A 13 2.43 -18.85 12.80
CA SER A 13 3.71 -18.20 12.53
C SER A 13 3.65 -17.05 11.51
N ALA A 14 2.63 -16.98 10.66
CA ALA A 14 2.52 -15.94 9.62
C ALA A 14 1.86 -14.65 10.11
N LEU A 15 1.04 -14.70 11.18
CA LEU A 15 0.30 -13.54 11.71
C LEU A 15 1.19 -12.60 12.55
N VAL A 16 2.39 -13.05 12.93
CA VAL A 16 3.30 -12.33 13.84
C VAL A 16 4.37 -11.53 13.09
N ALA A 17 4.59 -11.80 11.79
CA ALA A 17 5.65 -11.15 11.01
C ALA A 17 5.38 -9.67 10.67
N ASP A 18 4.19 -9.14 10.97
CA ASP A 18 3.66 -7.92 10.32
C ASP A 18 3.28 -6.77 11.28
N LYS A 19 4.06 -6.55 12.34
CA LYS A 19 3.89 -5.37 13.21
C LYS A 19 4.97 -4.31 13.04
N GLY A 20 6.19 -4.70 12.64
CA GLY A 20 7.31 -3.78 12.48
C GLY A 20 7.32 -3.05 11.13
N LEU A 21 6.51 -3.49 10.17
CA LEU A 21 6.53 -2.93 8.82
C LEU A 21 5.62 -1.74 8.65
N ILE A 22 4.63 -1.51 9.52
CA ILE A 22 3.71 -0.37 9.41
C ILE A 22 3.94 0.57 10.58
N THR A 23 4.41 1.78 10.29
CA THR A 23 4.65 2.84 11.27
C THR A 23 3.94 4.12 10.84
N ILE A 24 3.50 4.91 11.81
CA ILE A 24 2.86 6.21 11.61
C ILE A 24 3.75 7.25 12.28
N ASP A 25 4.01 8.34 11.56
CA ASP A 25 4.74 9.51 12.06
C ASP A 25 3.76 10.68 12.21
N GLU A 26 3.34 10.94 13.45
CA GLU A 26 2.41 12.02 13.77
C GLU A 26 3.01 13.42 13.55
N GLU A 27 4.34 13.55 13.50
CA GLU A 27 5.06 14.82 13.34
C GLU A 27 5.37 15.16 11.88
N SER A 28 5.23 14.20 10.95
CA SER A 28 5.54 14.36 9.52
C SER A 28 4.76 15.46 8.79
N GLY A 29 3.68 15.98 9.37
CA GLY A 29 2.74 16.89 8.71
C GLY A 29 1.86 16.23 7.63
N ILE A 30 2.07 14.94 7.34
CA ILE A 30 1.24 14.16 6.42
C ILE A 30 0.03 13.61 7.17
N PRO A 31 -1.21 13.72 6.65
CA PRO A 31 -2.37 13.12 7.30
C PRO A 31 -2.20 11.61 7.53
N ILE A 32 -2.52 11.12 8.73
CA ILE A 32 -2.35 9.72 9.15
C ILE A 32 -2.97 8.72 8.16
N TRP A 33 -4.16 9.02 7.64
CA TRP A 33 -4.84 8.15 6.67
C TRP A 33 -4.01 7.96 5.39
N MET A 34 -3.31 9.01 4.96
CA MET A 34 -2.50 9.01 3.75
C MET A 34 -1.20 8.25 3.98
N GLN A 35 -0.55 8.44 5.14
CA GLN A 35 0.62 7.65 5.53
C GLN A 35 0.29 6.15 5.55
N LEU A 36 -0.82 5.78 6.20
CA LEU A 36 -1.25 4.39 6.31
C LEU A 36 -1.55 3.79 4.93
N ARG A 37 -2.30 4.52 4.08
CA ARG A 37 -2.62 4.07 2.73
C ARG A 37 -1.34 3.84 1.92
N ASN A 38 -0.45 4.82 1.89
CA ASN A 38 0.78 4.75 1.11
C ASN A 38 1.67 3.59 1.57
N ARG A 39 1.76 3.36 2.89
CA ARG A 39 2.55 2.25 3.43
C ARG A 39 1.97 0.89 3.07
N LEU A 40 0.65 0.70 3.19
CA LEU A 40 0.00 -0.56 2.82
C LEU A 40 0.15 -0.85 1.32
N VAL A 41 -0.09 0.15 0.47
CA VAL A 41 0.09 0.01 -0.98
C VAL A 41 1.54 -0.35 -1.33
N TYR A 42 2.51 0.34 -0.71
CA TYR A 42 3.93 0.02 -0.92
C TYR A 42 4.25 -1.43 -0.54
N LEU A 43 3.78 -1.91 0.61
CA LEU A 43 4.04 -3.28 1.06
C LEU A 43 3.44 -4.31 0.11
N VAL A 44 2.26 -4.04 -0.43
CA VAL A 44 1.62 -4.89 -1.43
C VAL A 44 2.37 -4.86 -2.78
N VAL A 45 2.68 -3.69 -3.32
CA VAL A 45 3.30 -3.54 -4.65
C VAL A 45 4.76 -4.02 -4.66
N SER A 46 5.49 -3.81 -3.57
CA SER A 46 6.87 -4.31 -3.41
C SER A 46 6.95 -5.83 -3.22
N GLY A 47 5.80 -6.51 -3.05
CA GLY A 47 5.75 -7.94 -2.75
C GLY A 47 6.12 -8.29 -1.31
N ALA A 48 6.40 -7.30 -0.45
CA ALA A 48 6.61 -7.53 0.99
C ALA A 48 5.37 -8.17 1.64
N PHE A 49 4.17 -7.78 1.17
CA PHE A 49 2.94 -8.53 1.36
C PHE A 49 2.61 -9.30 0.08
N PRO A 50 2.88 -10.62 0.02
CA PRO A 50 2.65 -11.39 -1.19
C PRO A 50 1.15 -11.60 -1.46
N PRO A 51 0.75 -11.80 -2.73
CA PRO A 51 -0.61 -12.17 -3.09
C PRO A 51 -1.16 -13.33 -2.26
N GLY A 52 -2.43 -13.22 -1.86
CA GLY A 52 -3.09 -14.21 -1.00
C GLY A 52 -2.75 -14.11 0.49
N MET A 53 -1.78 -13.27 0.89
CA MET A 53 -1.52 -13.00 2.31
C MET A 53 -2.77 -12.38 2.97
N LYS A 54 -3.14 -12.88 4.14
CA LYS A 54 -4.22 -12.31 4.94
C LYS A 54 -3.71 -11.07 5.69
N LEU A 55 -4.38 -9.94 5.52
CA LEU A 55 -4.06 -8.72 6.25
C LEU A 55 -4.65 -8.74 7.68
N PRO A 56 -4.08 -7.96 8.60
CA PRO A 56 -4.69 -7.69 9.90
C PRO A 56 -6.12 -7.18 9.74
N THR A 57 -6.98 -7.46 10.72
CA THR A 57 -8.33 -6.87 10.71
C THR A 57 -8.24 -5.37 10.97
N VAL A 58 -9.27 -4.62 10.57
CA VAL A 58 -9.38 -3.18 10.86
C VAL A 58 -9.24 -2.89 12.35
N ARG A 59 -9.80 -3.76 13.23
CA ARG A 59 -9.65 -3.62 14.68
C ARG A 59 -8.22 -3.86 15.14
N ASP A 60 -7.60 -4.95 14.69
CA ASP A 60 -6.24 -5.29 15.12
C ASP A 60 -5.26 -4.20 14.69
N LEU A 61 -5.37 -3.72 13.43
CA LEU A 61 -4.50 -2.69 12.91
C LEU A 61 -4.73 -1.34 13.60
N SER A 62 -5.99 -0.94 13.80
CA SER A 62 -6.36 0.26 14.57
C SER A 62 -5.77 0.25 15.97
N SER A 63 -5.93 -0.87 16.71
CA SER A 63 -5.39 -1.01 18.05
C SER A 63 -3.86 -1.00 18.07
N SER A 64 -3.21 -1.66 17.11
CA SER A 64 -1.74 -1.73 17.06
C SER A 64 -1.08 -0.39 16.75
N LEU A 65 -1.65 0.38 15.81
CA LEU A 65 -1.10 1.67 15.38
C LEU A 65 -1.67 2.85 16.18
N LYS A 66 -2.61 2.60 17.10
CA LYS A 66 -3.40 3.63 17.82
C LYS A 66 -4.10 4.62 16.87
N VAL A 67 -4.45 4.17 15.66
CA VAL A 67 -5.16 4.97 14.66
C VAL A 67 -6.66 4.76 14.80
N ASN A 68 -7.46 5.80 14.57
CA ASN A 68 -8.92 5.71 14.62
C ASN A 68 -9.45 4.59 13.69
N TYR A 69 -10.36 3.76 14.20
CA TYR A 69 -10.98 2.65 13.46
C TYR A 69 -11.58 3.09 12.11
N ASN A 70 -12.28 4.23 12.07
CA ASN A 70 -12.91 4.74 10.85
C ASN A 70 -11.86 5.14 9.80
N THR A 71 -10.71 5.65 10.24
CA THR A 71 -9.58 5.96 9.37
C THR A 71 -9.02 4.68 8.73
N VAL A 72 -8.74 3.66 9.53
CA VAL A 72 -8.25 2.37 9.01
C VAL A 72 -9.28 1.72 8.09
N SER A 73 -10.57 1.75 8.47
CA SER A 73 -11.68 1.25 7.66
C SER A 73 -11.76 1.96 6.31
N LYS A 74 -11.63 3.30 6.29
CA LYS A 74 -11.59 4.06 5.04
C LYS A 74 -10.41 3.65 4.18
N VAL A 75 -9.21 3.56 4.74
CA VAL A 75 -8.02 3.15 3.99
C VAL A 75 -8.18 1.76 3.39
N TYR A 76 -8.70 0.78 4.15
CA TYR A 76 -8.95 -0.58 3.65
C TYR A 76 -9.93 -0.58 2.47
N ARG A 77 -11.04 0.18 2.56
CA ARG A 77 -11.98 0.31 1.45
C ARG A 77 -11.35 0.98 0.23
N ASP A 78 -10.52 1.99 0.44
CA ASP A 78 -9.87 2.72 -0.65
C ASP A 78 -8.91 1.79 -1.41
N ILE A 79 -8.06 1.04 -0.70
CA ILE A 79 -7.11 0.10 -1.36
C ILE A 79 -7.80 -1.15 -1.92
N GLU A 80 -8.96 -1.55 -1.39
CA GLU A 80 -9.80 -2.60 -1.98
C GLU A 80 -10.44 -2.13 -3.28
N LYS A 81 -10.98 -0.90 -3.30
CA LYS A 81 -11.55 -0.29 -4.50
C LYS A 81 -10.51 -0.17 -5.61
N ASP A 82 -9.26 0.15 -5.25
CA ASP A 82 -8.14 0.26 -6.18
C ASP A 82 -7.54 -1.11 -6.57
N GLY A 83 -8.08 -2.22 -6.04
CA GLY A 83 -7.71 -3.58 -6.45
C GLY A 83 -6.47 -4.18 -5.77
N TYR A 84 -5.87 -3.50 -4.78
CA TYR A 84 -4.69 -4.02 -4.06
C TYR A 84 -5.05 -5.17 -3.11
N VAL A 85 -6.28 -5.21 -2.61
CA VAL A 85 -6.76 -6.21 -1.67
C VAL A 85 -8.19 -6.65 -2.01
N ILE A 86 -8.59 -7.81 -1.52
CA ILE A 86 -9.93 -8.37 -1.70
C ILE A 86 -10.46 -8.84 -0.35
N THR A 87 -11.65 -8.37 0.04
CA THR A 87 -12.35 -8.84 1.22
C THR A 87 -13.25 -10.03 0.89
N ARG A 88 -13.00 -11.15 1.57
CA ARG A 88 -13.85 -12.33 1.51
C ARG A 88 -14.74 -12.34 2.75
N ARG A 89 -16.05 -12.19 2.57
CA ARG A 89 -17.04 -12.12 3.65
C ARG A 89 -16.85 -13.28 4.65
N GLY A 90 -16.68 -12.94 5.93
CA GLY A 90 -16.45 -13.91 7.02
C GLY A 90 -15.05 -14.55 7.08
N LYS A 91 -14.18 -14.30 6.09
CA LYS A 91 -12.82 -14.89 6.03
C LYS A 91 -11.72 -13.86 6.27
N GLY A 92 -11.98 -12.59 5.96
CA GLY A 92 -11.06 -11.47 6.15
C GLY A 92 -10.66 -10.80 4.84
N THR A 93 -9.67 -9.92 4.92
CA THR A 93 -9.10 -9.18 3.78
C THR A 93 -7.76 -9.80 3.39
N PHE A 94 -7.55 -9.99 2.10
CA PHE A 94 -6.37 -10.65 1.55
C PHE A 94 -5.73 -9.78 0.48
N VAL A 95 -4.42 -9.81 0.34
CA VAL A 95 -3.73 -9.16 -0.77
C VAL A 95 -4.18 -9.79 -2.08
N ALA A 96 -4.56 -8.95 -3.04
CA ALA A 96 -5.02 -9.40 -4.34
C ALA A 96 -3.87 -10.05 -5.12
N GLU A 97 -4.20 -10.93 -6.07
CA GLU A 97 -3.28 -11.18 -7.17
C GLU A 97 -3.26 -9.92 -8.03
N ILE A 98 -2.30 -9.06 -7.71
CA ILE A 98 -1.89 -8.00 -8.62
C ILE A 98 -1.15 -8.73 -9.72
N ASN A 99 -1.90 -9.16 -10.75
CA ASN A 99 -1.26 -9.43 -12.02
C ASN A 99 -0.39 -8.22 -12.28
N SER A 100 0.91 -8.40 -12.50
CA SER A 100 1.76 -7.34 -13.05
C SER A 100 1.24 -6.84 -14.41
N ASN A 101 0.17 -7.48 -14.93
CA ASN A 101 -0.67 -7.08 -16.05
C ASN A 101 -1.89 -6.22 -15.64
N GLY A 102 -1.94 -5.69 -14.41
CA GLY A 102 -3.05 -4.91 -13.84
C GLY A 102 -2.96 -3.40 -14.05
N TYR A 103 -1.93 -2.98 -14.77
CA TYR A 103 -2.04 -1.97 -15.79
C TYR A 103 -1.53 -2.68 -17.04
N GLU A 104 -2.22 -2.70 -18.18
CA GLU A 104 -1.45 -2.95 -19.39
C GLU A 104 -0.32 -1.90 -19.42
N ALA A 105 0.85 -2.18 -20.01
CA ALA A 105 1.94 -1.19 -20.04
C ALA A 105 1.48 0.20 -20.56
N GLN A 106 0.36 0.22 -21.30
CA GLN A 106 -0.39 1.41 -21.70
C GLN A 106 -1.12 2.12 -20.54
N ASP A 107 -1.80 1.40 -19.64
CA ASP A 107 -2.55 2.00 -18.53
C ASP A 107 -1.62 2.56 -17.43
N ALA A 108 -0.46 1.94 -17.21
CA ALA A 108 0.52 2.39 -16.23
C ALA A 108 1.16 3.69 -16.71
N LYS A 109 1.51 3.71 -18.00
CA LYS A 109 2.02 4.91 -18.67
C LYS A 109 0.97 6.01 -18.64
N ALA A 110 -0.28 5.73 -18.99
CA ALA A 110 -1.36 6.72 -18.95
C ALA A 110 -1.59 7.28 -17.53
N ALA A 111 -1.55 6.43 -16.50
CA ALA A 111 -1.66 6.89 -15.11
C ALA A 111 -0.48 7.78 -14.68
N VAL A 112 0.73 7.44 -15.11
CA VAL A 112 1.93 8.27 -14.89
C VAL A 112 1.84 9.58 -15.65
N ASP A 113 1.40 9.56 -16.90
CA ASP A 113 1.20 10.76 -17.74
C ASP A 113 0.21 11.70 -17.06
N MET A 114 -0.93 11.21 -16.55
CA MET A 114 -1.89 12.03 -15.80
C MET A 114 -1.31 12.65 -14.52
N LEU A 115 -0.43 11.94 -13.80
CA LEU A 115 0.25 12.47 -12.63
C LEU A 115 1.27 13.55 -12.99
N ILE A 116 2.00 13.35 -14.10
CA ILE A 116 2.95 14.32 -14.64
C ILE A 116 2.21 15.58 -15.08
N ASP A 117 1.12 15.45 -15.82
CA ASP A 117 0.32 16.58 -16.30
C ASP A 117 -0.17 17.45 -15.14
N LYS A 118 -0.73 16.82 -14.11
CA LYS A 118 -1.19 17.53 -12.90
C LYS A 118 -0.04 18.23 -12.18
N PHE A 119 1.13 17.60 -12.08
CA PHE A 119 2.32 18.21 -11.48
C PHE A 119 2.80 19.43 -12.27
N LEU A 120 2.85 19.32 -13.61
CA LEU A 120 3.27 20.41 -14.49
C LEU A 120 2.30 21.60 -14.44
N GLU A 121 0.99 21.33 -14.38
CA GLU A 121 -0.02 22.36 -14.23
C GLU A 121 0.16 23.14 -12.92
N GLN A 122 0.41 22.45 -11.80
CA GLN A 122 0.73 23.11 -10.53
C GLN A 122 2.04 23.90 -10.56
N CYS A 123 3.09 23.40 -11.23
CA CYS A 123 4.34 24.14 -11.40
C CYS A 123 4.11 25.44 -12.19
N LYS A 124 3.30 25.38 -13.24
CA LYS A 124 2.96 26.53 -14.07
C LYS A 124 2.17 27.57 -13.29
N GLU A 125 1.17 27.17 -12.50
CA GLU A 125 0.42 28.07 -11.62
C GLU A 125 1.31 28.79 -10.61
N LEU A 126 2.37 28.12 -10.15
CA LEU A 126 3.37 28.66 -9.23
C LEU A 126 4.48 29.47 -9.95
N GLY A 127 4.42 29.59 -11.28
CA GLY A 127 5.38 30.35 -12.07
C GLY A 127 6.75 29.69 -12.24
N LEU A 128 6.86 28.38 -12.00
CA LEU A 128 8.10 27.65 -12.28
C LEU A 128 8.27 27.46 -13.79
N SER A 129 9.52 27.60 -14.24
CA SER A 129 9.88 27.19 -15.60
C SER A 129 9.92 25.67 -15.71
N GLU A 130 9.74 25.14 -16.93
CA GLU A 130 9.88 23.71 -17.20
C GLU A 130 11.25 23.17 -16.78
N ALA A 131 12.31 23.97 -16.99
CA ALA A 131 13.67 23.63 -16.60
C ALA A 131 13.82 23.49 -15.08
N ASP A 132 13.21 24.39 -14.31
CA ASP A 132 13.25 24.35 -12.85
C ASP A 132 12.44 23.18 -12.29
N ALA A 133 11.26 22.90 -12.87
CA ALA A 133 10.44 21.76 -12.50
C ALA A 133 11.19 20.42 -12.76
N ALA A 134 11.79 20.28 -13.94
CA ALA A 134 12.58 19.10 -14.30
C ALA A 134 13.81 18.93 -13.38
N ALA A 135 14.53 20.01 -13.10
CA ALA A 135 15.68 19.99 -12.19
C ALA A 135 15.27 19.63 -10.76
N ALA A 136 14.12 20.12 -10.28
CA ALA A 136 13.59 19.80 -8.95
C ALA A 136 13.23 18.32 -8.82
N VAL A 137 12.63 17.72 -9.86
CA VAL A 137 12.33 16.29 -9.91
C VAL A 137 13.61 15.48 -9.97
N ALA A 138 14.53 15.80 -10.88
CA ALA A 138 15.81 15.08 -11.03
C ALA A 138 16.64 15.09 -9.75
N LYS A 139 16.72 16.24 -9.05
CA LYS A 139 17.42 16.37 -7.77
C LYS A 139 16.81 15.49 -6.67
N ARG A 140 15.48 15.35 -6.64
CA ARG A 140 14.77 14.52 -5.64
C ARG A 140 14.77 13.04 -5.99
N ALA A 141 14.68 12.70 -7.27
CA ALA A 141 14.66 11.33 -7.75
C ALA A 141 16.02 10.63 -7.64
N GLY A 142 17.12 11.37 -7.40
CA GLY A 142 18.50 10.89 -7.37
C GLY A 142 18.71 9.60 -6.56
N GLY A 143 18.53 8.46 -7.21
CA GLY A 143 18.71 7.11 -6.67
C GLY A 143 17.43 6.34 -6.29
N MET A 144 16.23 6.89 -6.48
CA MET A 144 14.98 6.20 -6.11
C MET A 144 14.65 4.96 -6.95
N PHE A 145 15.26 4.82 -8.13
CA PHE A 145 14.93 3.80 -9.12
C PHE A 145 16.15 2.96 -9.55
N VAL A 146 17.25 3.00 -8.76
CA VAL A 146 18.47 2.20 -8.99
C VAL A 146 18.48 1.02 -8.03
#